data_AF-A0A5R9FDN0-F1
#
_entry.id   AF-A0A5R9FDN0-F1
#
_cell.length_a   1.000
_cell.length_b   1.000
_cell.length_c   1.000
_cell.angle_alpha   90.00
_cell.angle_beta   90.00
_cell.angle_gamma   90.00
#
_symmetry.space_group_name_H-M   'P 1'
#
loop_
_entity.id
_entity.type
_entity.pdbx_description
1 polymer ?
#
loop_
_entity_poly.entity_id
_entity_poly.type
_entity_poly.pdbx_seq_one_letter_code
_entity_poly.pdbx_strand_id
1 'polypeptide(L)'
;MDNKNHLINEYKTHSEWLIDQVKEKNARIEELKENYMYKECLIYSKGDWIEAEFIGVFQYSNVTDPSPMRCGHSGGVIAYPMAVVKVNERLVEIGLSNFKFK
;
A
#
# COMPACT_ATOMS: atom_id res chain seq x y z
N MET A 1 12.43 11.17 -57.66
CA MET A 1 13.18 11.55 -56.45
C MET A 1 12.40 11.19 -55.17
N ASP A 2 11.44 10.26 -55.27
CA ASP A 2 10.28 10.24 -54.37
C ASP A 2 10.32 9.16 -53.29
N ASN A 3 11.18 8.15 -53.45
CA ASN A 3 11.26 7.02 -52.54
C ASN A 3 11.88 7.38 -51.17
N LYS A 4 12.82 8.35 -51.15
CA LYS A 4 13.43 8.83 -49.89
C LYS A 4 12.44 9.60 -49.03
N ASN A 5 11.57 10.43 -49.62
CA ASN A 5 10.59 11.21 -48.86
C ASN A 5 9.48 10.32 -48.27
N HIS A 6 9.09 9.26 -48.98
CA HIS A 6 8.13 8.27 -48.49
C HIS A 6 8.67 7.55 -47.25
N LEU A 7 9.89 7.01 -47.33
CA LEU A 7 10.54 6.34 -46.21
C LEU A 7 10.68 7.26 -45.00
N ILE A 8 11.11 8.52 -45.20
CA ILE A 8 11.24 9.50 -44.10
C ILE A 8 9.90 9.76 -43.39
N ASN A 9 8.80 9.82 -44.13
CA ASN A 9 7.48 9.98 -43.53
C ASN A 9 7.05 8.74 -42.75
N GLU A 10 7.25 7.54 -43.28
CA GLU A 10 6.95 6.30 -42.54
C GLU A 10 7.75 6.18 -41.24
N TYR A 11 9.04 6.52 -41.27
CA TYR A 11 9.87 6.56 -40.05
C TYR A 11 9.35 7.57 -39.03
N LYS A 12 8.92 8.77 -39.47
CA LYS A 12 8.31 9.76 -38.58
C LYS A 12 7.01 9.26 -37.96
N THR A 13 6.10 8.73 -38.78
CA THR A 13 4.82 8.20 -38.30
C THR A 13 5.00 7.04 -37.32
N HIS A 14 5.95 6.14 -37.59
CA HIS A 14 6.27 5.05 -36.66
C HIS A 14 6.89 5.57 -35.36
N SER A 15 7.75 6.59 -35.42
CA SER A 15 8.34 7.21 -34.22
C SER A 15 7.30 7.92 -33.35
N GLU A 16 6.33 8.61 -33.97
CA GLU A 16 5.21 9.25 -33.27
C GLU A 16 4.31 8.21 -32.59
N TRP A 17 4.00 7.11 -33.29
CA TRP A 17 3.24 6.00 -32.72
C TRP A 17 3.93 5.37 -31.50
N LEU A 18 5.25 5.16 -31.57
CA LEU A 18 6.03 4.67 -30.44
C LEU A 18 6.01 5.63 -29.26
N ILE A 19 6.12 6.93 -29.52
CA ILE A 19 6.06 7.97 -28.47
C ILE A 19 4.70 7.95 -27.77
N ASP A 20 3.60 7.84 -28.52
CA ASP A 20 2.26 7.81 -27.94
C ASP A 20 2.00 6.55 -27.11
N GLN A 21 2.50 5.39 -27.56
CA GLN A 21 2.48 4.16 -26.77
C GLN A 21 3.26 4.28 -25.45
N VAL A 22 4.40 4.96 -25.46
CA VAL A 22 5.18 5.21 -24.22
C VAL A 22 4.44 6.17 -23.29
N LYS A 23 3.83 7.23 -23.81
CA LYS A 23 3.01 8.16 -23.00
C LYS A 23 1.86 7.45 -22.31
N GLU A 24 1.14 6.60 -23.03
CA GLU A 24 0.01 5.83 -22.47
C GLU A 24 0.48 4.90 -21.34
N LYS A 25 1.60 4.19 -21.54
CA LYS A 25 2.18 3.34 -20.49
C LYS A 25 2.63 4.13 -19.26
N ASN A 26 3.24 5.29 -19.46
CA ASN A 26 3.68 6.15 -18.35
C ASN A 26 2.49 6.71 -17.56
N ALA A 27 1.42 7.14 -18.23
CA ALA A 27 0.20 7.59 -17.56
C ALA A 27 -0.39 6.48 -16.67
N ARG A 28 -0.41 5.24 -17.17
CA ARG A 28 -0.89 4.09 -16.40
C ARG A 28 0.02 3.74 -15.22
N ILE A 29 1.33 3.95 -15.32
CA ILE A 29 2.27 3.76 -14.21
C ILE A 29 1.99 4.78 -13.10
N GLU A 30 1.74 6.05 -13.45
CA GLU A 30 1.43 7.08 -12.45
C GLU A 30 0.10 6.80 -11.75
N GLU A 31 -0.94 6.38 -12.48
CA GLU A 31 -2.22 5.94 -11.89
C GLU A 31 -2.03 4.74 -10.94
N LEU A 32 -1.19 3.77 -11.31
CA LEU A 32 -0.87 2.63 -10.45
C LEU A 32 -0.09 3.09 -9.21
N LYS A 33 0.86 4.01 -9.34
CA LYS A 33 1.56 4.56 -8.17
C LYS A 33 0.61 5.25 -7.22
N GLU A 34 -0.38 6.00 -7.71
CA GLU A 34 -1.35 6.69 -6.87
C GLU A 34 -2.31 5.72 -6.17
N ASN A 35 -2.73 4.66 -6.86
CA ASN A 35 -3.59 3.61 -6.29
C ASN A 35 -2.87 2.66 -5.32
N TYR A 36 -1.56 2.43 -5.53
CA TYR A 36 -0.73 1.59 -4.66
C TYR A 36 0.19 2.41 -3.74
N MET A 37 0.05 3.74 -3.73
CA MET A 37 0.80 4.60 -2.81
C MET A 37 0.32 4.32 -1.40
N TYR A 38 1.28 4.13 -0.49
CA TYR A 38 0.98 4.10 0.94
C TYR A 38 0.26 5.40 1.30
N LYS A 39 -0.95 5.27 1.83
CA LYS A 39 -1.71 6.45 2.25
C LYS A 39 -1.03 7.05 3.46
N GLU A 40 -0.82 8.36 3.46
CA GLU A 40 -0.35 9.04 4.66
C GLU A 40 -1.40 8.92 5.77
N CYS A 41 -0.92 8.65 6.98
CA CYS A 41 -1.75 8.51 8.16
C CYS A 41 -1.05 9.09 9.38
N LEU A 42 -1.82 9.28 10.45
CA LEU A 42 -1.33 9.72 11.75
C LEU A 42 -1.52 8.60 12.76
N ILE A 43 -0.48 8.33 13.55
CA ILE A 43 -0.55 7.41 14.68
C ILE A 43 -0.26 8.13 16.00
N TYR A 44 -0.95 7.72 17.06
CA TYR A 44 -0.72 8.24 18.39
C TYR A 44 0.37 7.42 19.10
N SER A 45 1.50 8.06 19.38
CA SER A 45 2.65 7.43 20.03
C SER A 45 3.29 8.37 21.03
N LYS A 46 3.58 7.87 22.24
CA LYS A 46 4.26 8.61 23.31
C LYS A 46 3.64 9.98 23.65
N GLY A 47 2.32 10.11 23.50
CA GLY A 47 1.59 11.34 23.84
C GLY A 47 1.34 12.29 22.67
N ASP A 48 1.85 11.99 21.47
CA ASP A 48 1.74 12.85 20.30
C ASP A 48 1.28 12.10 19.04
N TRP A 49 0.78 12.84 18.05
CA TRP A 49 0.42 12.32 16.73
C TRP A 49 1.60 12.48 15.77
N ILE A 50 2.07 11.37 15.22
CA ILE A 50 3.19 11.36 14.27
C ILE A 50 2.75 10.82 12.91
N GLU A 51 3.40 11.30 11.84
CA GLU A 51 3.14 10.85 10.47
C GLU A 51 3.67 9.42 10.24
N ALA A 52 2.92 8.65 9.47
CA ALA A 52 3.24 7.29 9.09
C ALA A 52 2.65 6.93 7.73
N GLU A 53 3.17 5.87 7.12
CA GLU A 53 2.66 5.29 5.88
C GLU A 53 1.70 4.13 6.20
N PHE A 54 0.42 4.25 5.83
CA PHE A 54 -0.56 3.20 6.02
C PHE A 54 -0.35 2.06 5.03
N ILE A 55 -0.27 0.84 5.55
CA ILE A 55 -0.13 -0.38 4.74
C ILE A 55 -1.46 -1.11 4.65
N GLY A 56 -2.13 -1.32 5.80
CA GLY A 56 -3.36 -2.10 5.83
C GLY A 56 -3.88 -2.35 7.24
N VAL A 57 -5.08 -2.95 7.31
CA VAL A 57 -5.65 -3.48 8.55
C VAL A 57 -5.58 -4.99 8.49
N PHE A 58 -5.02 -5.58 9.55
CA PHE A 58 -4.82 -7.02 9.70
C PHE A 58 -5.49 -7.50 10.99
N GLN A 59 -5.77 -8.79 11.07
CA GLN A 59 -6.30 -9.39 12.29
C GLN A 59 -5.14 -9.93 13.13
N TYR A 60 -4.94 -9.36 14.32
CA TYR A 60 -4.15 -10.01 15.35
C TYR A 60 -4.95 -11.18 15.91
N SER A 61 -4.30 -12.32 16.13
CA SER A 61 -4.93 -13.47 16.78
C SER A 61 -3.94 -14.18 17.69
N ASN A 62 -4.36 -14.49 18.91
CA ASN A 62 -3.59 -15.27 19.86
C ASN A 62 -4.47 -16.35 20.49
N VAL A 63 -3.96 -17.58 20.53
CA VAL A 63 -4.62 -18.71 21.16
C VAL A 63 -4.39 -18.62 22.67
N THR A 64 -5.48 -18.64 23.44
CA THR A 64 -5.40 -18.69 24.89
C THR A 64 -5.51 -20.14 25.35
N ASP A 65 -4.49 -20.59 26.09
CA ASP A 65 -4.49 -21.94 26.63
C ASP A 65 -5.63 -22.12 27.64
N PRO A 66 -6.26 -23.31 27.66
CA PRO A 66 -7.23 -23.63 28.69
C PRO A 66 -6.56 -23.62 30.06
N SER A 67 -7.28 -23.11 31.06
CA SER A 67 -6.83 -23.20 32.44
C SER A 67 -6.89 -24.67 32.90
N PRO A 68 -5.79 -25.27 33.40
CA PRO A 68 -5.78 -26.66 33.84
C PRO A 68 -6.52 -26.89 35.17
N MET A 69 -7.03 -25.84 35.80
CA MET A 69 -7.81 -25.94 37.04
C MET A 69 -9.18 -26.56 36.77
N ARG A 70 -9.70 -27.39 37.69
CA ARG A 70 -11.07 -27.91 37.62
C ARG A 70 -12.05 -26.72 37.65
N CYS A 71 -12.90 -26.60 36.63
CA CYS A 71 -13.75 -25.43 36.34
C CYS A 71 -13.00 -24.15 35.88
N GLY A 72 -11.79 -24.29 35.33
CA GLY A 72 -11.03 -23.18 34.74
C GLY A 72 -11.60 -22.67 33.42
N HIS A 73 -11.10 -21.52 32.95
CA HIS A 73 -11.48 -20.93 31.67
C HIS A 73 -11.20 -21.89 30.51
N SER A 74 -12.22 -22.20 29.70
CA SER A 74 -12.04 -22.91 28.44
C SER A 74 -11.12 -22.08 27.54
N GLY A 75 -10.08 -22.71 27.00
CA GLY A 75 -9.19 -22.05 26.04
C GLY A 75 -9.98 -21.48 24.86
N GLY A 76 -9.39 -20.53 24.16
CA GLY A 76 -10.08 -19.80 23.10
C GLY A 76 -9.12 -19.04 22.18
N VAL A 77 -9.66 -18.06 21.48
CA VAL A 77 -8.88 -17.16 20.63
C VAL A 77 -9.26 -15.73 20.95
N ILE A 78 -8.25 -14.92 21.25
CA ILE A 78 -8.39 -13.46 21.29
C ILE A 78 -8.01 -12.96 19.90
N ALA A 79 -8.97 -12.36 19.19
CA ALA A 79 -8.72 -11.76 17.89
C ALA A 79 -9.29 -10.34 17.83
N TYR A 80 -8.50 -9.41 17.27
CA TYR A 80 -8.92 -8.04 17.07
C TYR A 80 -8.16 -7.39 15.90
N PRO A 81 -8.79 -6.42 15.22
CA PRO A 81 -8.16 -5.74 14.12
C PRO A 81 -7.08 -4.77 14.61
N MET A 82 -5.97 -4.71 13.88
CA MET A 82 -4.89 -3.75 14.07
C MET A 82 -4.49 -3.15 12.73
N ALA A 83 -4.13 -1.87 12.73
CA ALA A 83 -3.49 -1.25 11.58
C ALA A 83 -1.99 -1.57 11.62
N VAL A 84 -1.43 -1.89 10.45
CA VAL A 84 0.01 -1.95 10.25
C VAL A 84 0.40 -0.71 9.46
N VAL A 85 1.35 0.02 10.02
CA VAL A 85 1.90 1.24 9.42
C VAL A 85 3.40 1.13 9.32
N LYS A 86 4.00 1.92 8.43
CA LYS A 86 5.44 2.08 8.32
C LYS A 86 5.86 3.41 8.91
N VAL A 87 6.81 3.36 9.85
CA VAL A 87 7.40 4.49 10.55
C VAL A 87 8.91 4.32 10.54
N ASN A 88 9.65 5.28 9.98
CA ASN A 88 11.12 5.22 9.90
C ASN A 88 11.63 3.88 9.32
N GLU A 89 11.08 3.43 8.19
CA GLU A 89 11.42 2.16 7.53
C GLU A 89 11.12 0.89 8.35
N ARG A 90 10.34 0.99 9.43
CA ARG A 90 9.94 -0.15 10.26
C ARG A 90 8.43 -0.33 10.26
N LEU A 91 8.01 -1.59 10.23
CA LEU A 91 6.61 -1.95 10.44
C LEU A 91 6.27 -1.84 11.92
N VAL A 92 5.16 -1.15 12.20
CA VAL A 92 4.63 -0.97 13.54
C VAL A 92 3.16 -1.34 13.54
N GLU A 93 2.79 -2.14 14.52
CA GLU A 93 1.42 -2.53 14.82
C GLU A 93 0.77 -1.49 15.73
N ILE A 94 -0.38 -0.95 15.33
CA ILE A 94 -1.11 0.06 16.10
C ILE A 94 -2.59 -0.36 16.22
N GLY A 95 -3.15 -0.21 17.42
CA GLY A 95 -4.58 -0.36 17.64
C GLY A 95 -5.37 0.72 16.88
N LEU A 96 -6.55 0.35 16.38
CA LEU A 96 -7.37 1.25 15.55
C LEU A 96 -7.78 2.55 16.26
N SER A 97 -7.83 2.57 17.59
CA SER A 97 -8.11 3.78 18.38
C SER A 97 -6.98 4.81 18.36
N ASN A 98 -5.77 4.39 18.03
CA ASN A 98 -4.55 5.21 18.01
C ASN A 98 -4.12 5.53 16.57
N PHE A 99 -5.05 5.49 15.63
CA PHE A 99 -4.81 5.64 14.19
C PHE A 99 -5.87 6.55 13.56
N LYS A 100 -5.46 7.42 12.62
CA LYS A 100 -6.34 8.26 11.80
C LYS A 100 -5.79 8.42 10.39
N PHE A 101 -6.68 8.40 9.40
CA PHE A 101 -6.32 8.84 8.05
C PHE A 101 -6.17 10.36 8.00
N LYS A 102 -5.26 10.84 7.13
CA LYS A 102 -5.07 12.26 6.82
C LYS A 102 -6.17 12.75 5.89
#